data_AF-A0A1J7D2P0-F1
#
_entry.id   AF-A0A1J7D2P0-F1
#
_cell.length_a   1.000
_cell.length_b   1.000
_cell.length_c   1.000
_cell.angle_alpha   90.00
_cell.angle_beta   90.00
_cell.angle_gamma   90.00
#
_symmetry.space_group_name_H-M   'P 1'
#
loop_
_entity.id
_entity.type
_entity.pdbx_description
1 polymer ?
#
loop_
_entity_poly.entity_id
_entity_poly.type
_entity_poly.pdbx_seq_one_letter_code
_entity_poly.pdbx_strand_id
1 'polypeptide(L)'
;MGQVAFDTQEFVETLENAGLPKDQARAISIAVRKSHEVADVATRRDLEDAKKDIGVRFDKVDAQIAEARKDTAAQFEKTDAKIAEVRKDLAFDIADARKEAAARADRTDAQIALIRKEQAADIALVRKDMEALTNGLLIKLTKVMLGCVGLASAIVTIAVKFF
;
A
#
# COMPACT_ATOMS: atom_id res chain seq x y z
N MET A 1 21.55 61.72 -9.91
CA MET A 1 22.80 61.79 -10.70
C MET A 1 22.48 61.24 -12.10
N GLY A 2 21.94 62.06 -12.98
CA GLY A 2 22.73 62.90 -13.87
C GLY A 2 22.70 62.23 -15.24
N GLN A 3 21.56 62.33 -15.94
CA GLN A 3 21.53 62.09 -17.37
C GLN A 3 22.52 63.13 -17.92
N VAL A 4 23.68 62.68 -18.38
CA VAL A 4 24.68 63.57 -18.97
C VAL A 4 23.98 64.14 -20.19
N ALA A 5 23.48 65.37 -20.07
CA ALA A 5 22.83 66.05 -21.18
C ALA A 5 23.85 66.10 -22.31
N PHE A 6 23.45 65.65 -23.49
CA PHE A 6 24.33 65.72 -24.65
C PHE A 6 24.60 67.20 -24.95
N ASP A 7 25.81 67.66 -24.64
CA ASP A 7 26.22 69.04 -24.89
C ASP A 7 26.47 69.21 -26.39
N THR A 8 25.43 69.69 -27.07
CA THR A 8 25.47 69.92 -28.51
C THR A 8 26.53 70.95 -28.92
N GLN A 9 26.93 71.85 -28.02
CA GLN A 9 27.90 72.91 -28.32
C GLN A 9 29.33 72.40 -28.23
N GLU A 10 29.69 71.73 -27.13
CA GLU A 10 30.99 71.09 -26.96
C GLU A 10 31.27 70.07 -28.08
N PHE A 11 30.25 69.31 -28.48
CA PHE A 11 30.34 68.35 -29.58
C PHE A 11 30.59 69.01 -30.95
N VAL A 12 29.95 70.15 -31.22
CA VAL A 12 30.17 70.92 -32.47
C VAL A 12 31.56 71.54 -32.49
N GLU A 13 32.00 72.14 -31.38
CA GLU A 13 33.34 72.74 -31.25
C GLU A 13 34.43 71.69 -31.42
N THR A 14 34.23 70.47 -30.89
CA THR A 14 35.16 69.35 -31.07
C THR A 14 35.28 68.94 -32.55
N LEU A 15 34.16 68.89 -33.28
CA LEU A 15 34.16 68.57 -34.71
C LEU A 15 34.75 69.70 -35.57
N GLU A 16 34.48 70.96 -35.23
CA GLU A 16 35.09 72.14 -35.88
C GLU A 16 36.62 72.12 -35.72
N ASN A 17 37.11 71.88 -34.51
CA ASN A 17 38.55 71.77 -34.21
C ASN A 17 39.21 70.57 -34.91
N ALA A 18 38.46 69.52 -35.21
CA ALA A 18 38.92 68.38 -35.99
C ALA A 18 38.94 68.64 -37.52
N GLY A 19 38.56 69.85 -37.96
CA GLY A 19 38.59 70.28 -39.36
C GLY A 19 37.27 70.08 -40.11
N LEU A 20 36.16 69.78 -39.42
CA LEU A 20 34.85 69.64 -40.04
C LEU A 20 34.19 71.02 -40.22
N PRO A 21 33.59 71.34 -41.38
CA PRO A 21 32.84 72.58 -41.56
C PRO A 21 31.71 72.70 -40.54
N LYS A 22 31.55 73.90 -39.97
CA LYS A 22 30.55 74.26 -38.96
C LYS A 22 29.14 73.73 -39.24
N ASP A 23 28.68 73.85 -40.48
CA ASP A 23 27.34 73.40 -40.86
C ASP A 23 27.21 71.87 -40.84
N GLN A 24 28.27 71.15 -41.21
CA GLN A 24 28.31 69.68 -41.12
C GLN A 24 28.43 69.21 -39.67
N ALA A 25 29.26 69.88 -38.86
CA ALA A 25 29.39 69.59 -37.43
C ALA A 25 28.06 69.75 -36.69
N ARG A 26 27.32 70.83 -36.98
CA ARG A 26 25.95 71.05 -36.46
C ARG A 26 24.97 69.99 -36.91
N ALA A 27 24.99 69.61 -38.19
CA ALA A 27 24.10 68.57 -38.72
C ALA A 27 24.33 67.21 -38.03
N ILE A 28 25.59 66.83 -37.80
CA ILE A 28 25.94 65.59 -37.11
C ILE A 28 25.54 65.64 -35.62
N SER A 29 25.78 66.77 -34.94
CA SER A 29 25.34 66.99 -33.55
C SER A 29 23.83 66.77 -33.38
N ILE A 30 23.03 67.34 -34.28
CA ILE A 30 21.57 67.18 -34.26
C ILE A 30 21.16 65.73 -34.52
N ALA A 31 21.80 65.05 -35.48
CA ALA A 31 21.53 63.64 -35.77
C ALA A 31 21.85 62.73 -34.57
N VAL A 32 22.98 62.95 -33.90
CA VAL A 32 23.40 62.20 -32.70
C VAL A 32 22.48 62.48 -31.52
N ARG A 33 22.13 63.75 -31.26
CA ARG A 33 21.18 64.12 -30.20
C ARG A 33 19.82 63.44 -30.42
N LYS A 34 19.30 63.49 -31.65
CA LYS A 34 18.02 62.86 -32.02
C LYS A 34 18.09 61.33 -31.88
N SER A 35 19.23 60.71 -32.17
CA SER A 35 19.42 59.27 -31.93
C SER A 35 19.43 58.91 -30.44
N HIS A 36 19.93 59.79 -29.57
CA HIS A 36 19.90 59.59 -28.11
C HIS A 36 18.53 59.91 -27.48
N GLU A 37 17.76 60.83 -28.06
CA GLU A 37 16.37 61.11 -27.64
C GLU A 37 15.39 59.98 -28.02
N VAL A 38 15.69 59.23 -29.10
CA VAL A 38 14.86 58.09 -29.57
C VAL A 38 15.25 56.77 -28.89
N ALA A 39 16.41 56.71 -28.24
CA ALA A 39 16.83 55.53 -27.49
C ALA A 39 16.06 55.46 -26.16
N ASP A 40 15.04 54.59 -26.11
CA ASP A 40 14.28 54.28 -24.89
C ASP A 40 15.18 53.48 -23.92
N VAL A 41 15.99 54.20 -23.15
CA VAL A 41 16.95 53.64 -22.21
C VAL A 41 16.42 53.73 -20.78
N ALA A 42 16.43 52.59 -20.09
CA ALA A 42 16.10 52.55 -18.67
C ALA A 42 17.03 53.48 -17.89
N THR A 43 16.45 54.38 -17.10
CA THR A 43 17.19 55.29 -16.24
C THR A 43 17.76 54.54 -15.04
N ARG A 44 18.72 55.16 -14.34
CA ARG A 44 19.22 54.62 -13.06
C ARG A 44 18.12 54.40 -12.04
N ARG A 45 17.06 55.23 -12.07
CA ARG A 45 15.91 55.11 -11.19
C ARG A 45 15.10 53.86 -11.52
N ASP A 46 14.86 53.60 -12.80
CA ASP A 46 14.16 52.38 -13.24
C ASP A 46 14.91 51.11 -12.81
N LEU A 47 16.25 51.14 -12.86
CA LEU A 47 17.09 50.05 -12.37
C LEU A 47 17.04 49.91 -10.83
N GLU A 48 17.00 51.01 -10.09
CA GLU A 48 16.84 50.99 -8.63
C GLU A 48 15.49 50.44 -8.21
N ASP A 49 14.42 50.84 -8.90
CA ASP A 49 13.06 50.37 -8.65
C ASP A 49 12.93 48.89 -9.01
N ALA A 50 13.48 48.46 -10.15
CA ALA A 50 13.55 47.03 -10.51
C ALA A 50 14.35 46.20 -9.48
N LYS A 51 15.47 46.72 -8.95
CA LYS A 51 16.24 46.05 -7.90
C LYS A 51 15.43 45.90 -6.61
N LYS A 52 14.68 46.92 -6.20
CA LYS A 52 13.81 46.85 -5.03
C LYS A 52 12.69 45.84 -5.23
N ASP A 53 12.02 45.88 -6.39
CA ASP A 53 10.96 44.93 -6.73
C ASP A 53 11.46 43.48 -6.73
N ILE A 54 12.66 43.25 -7.29
CA ILE A 54 13.32 41.94 -7.25
C ILE A 54 13.61 41.53 -5.80
N GLY A 55 14.14 42.43 -4.97
CA GLY A 55 14.38 42.17 -3.54
C GLY A 55 13.11 41.75 -2.81
N VAL A 56 12.01 42.50 -2.97
CA VAL A 56 10.71 42.18 -2.39
C VAL A 56 10.19 40.82 -2.85
N ARG A 57 10.40 40.46 -4.14
CA ARG A 57 10.03 39.13 -4.65
C ARG A 57 10.86 38.02 -4.05
N PHE A 58 12.17 38.22 -3.86
CA PHE A 58 13.03 37.25 -3.18
C PHE A 58 12.61 37.05 -1.73
N ASP A 59 12.38 38.12 -0.97
CA ASP A 59 11.90 38.03 0.42
C ASP A 59 10.58 37.26 0.51
N LYS A 60 9.66 37.50 -0.45
CA LYS A 60 8.40 36.76 -0.53
C LYS A 60 8.60 35.28 -0.84
N VAL A 61 9.51 34.95 -1.74
CA VAL A 61 9.85 33.55 -2.09
C VAL A 61 10.48 32.86 -0.88
N ASP A 62 11.40 33.51 -0.18
CA ASP A 62 12.02 32.96 1.03
C ASP A 62 10.98 32.68 2.12
N ALA A 63 10.03 33.59 2.32
CA ALA A 63 8.91 33.38 3.24
C ALA A 63 8.02 32.19 2.80
N GLN A 64 7.72 32.07 1.51
CA GLN A 64 6.93 30.93 0.98
C GLN A 64 7.67 29.60 1.13
N ILE A 65 8.99 29.58 0.91
CA ILE A 65 9.82 28.39 1.10
C ILE A 65 9.86 28.00 2.58
N ALA A 66 9.99 28.96 3.49
CA ALA A 66 9.97 28.71 4.93
C ALA A 66 8.64 28.11 5.38
N GLU A 67 7.51 28.66 4.92
CA GLU A 67 6.18 28.12 5.22
C GLU A 67 6.01 26.71 4.64
N ALA A 68 6.37 26.50 3.37
CA ALA A 68 6.28 25.17 2.74
C ALA A 68 7.11 24.11 3.46
N ARG A 69 8.29 24.47 3.99
CA ARG A 69 9.12 23.58 4.82
C ARG A 69 8.43 23.25 6.14
N LYS A 70 7.81 24.23 6.80
CA LYS A 70 7.07 24.04 8.04
C LYS A 70 5.85 23.13 7.83
N ASP A 71 5.07 23.38 6.78
CA ASP A 71 3.93 22.55 6.39
C ASP A 71 4.36 21.12 6.09
N THR A 72 5.46 20.96 5.34
CA THR A 72 6.01 19.64 5.03
C THR A 72 6.43 18.90 6.29
N ALA A 73 7.12 19.56 7.23
CA ALA A 73 7.50 18.96 8.51
C ALA A 73 6.26 18.52 9.33
N ALA A 74 5.23 19.36 9.40
CA ALA A 74 3.98 19.03 10.08
C ALA A 74 3.26 17.83 9.42
N GLN A 75 3.30 17.71 8.09
CA GLN A 75 2.73 16.55 7.39
C GLN A 75 3.52 15.26 7.66
N PHE A 76 4.86 15.35 7.78
CA PHE A 76 5.68 14.20 8.17
C PHE A 76 5.37 13.75 9.59
N GLU A 77 5.30 14.66 10.57
CA GLU A 77 4.92 14.33 11.95
C GLU A 77 3.54 13.67 12.03
N LYS A 78 2.56 14.21 11.28
CA LYS A 78 1.21 13.62 11.20
C LYS A 78 1.23 12.23 10.56
N THR A 79 2.08 12.01 9.57
CA THR A 79 2.23 10.71 8.90
C THR A 79 2.87 9.70 9.84
N ASP A 80 3.91 10.09 10.58
CA ASP A 80 4.57 9.24 11.57
C ASP A 80 3.60 8.83 12.69
N ALA A 81 2.77 9.77 13.17
CA ALA A 81 1.73 9.49 14.16
C ALA A 81 0.71 8.45 13.63
N LYS A 82 0.24 8.61 12.39
CA LYS A 82 -0.67 7.64 11.75
C LYS A 82 -0.02 6.26 11.55
N ILE A 83 1.25 6.22 11.17
CA ILE A 83 2.00 4.97 11.03
C ILE A 83 2.10 4.26 12.40
N ALA A 84 2.34 5.00 13.47
CA ALA A 84 2.38 4.45 14.83
C ALA A 84 1.02 3.88 15.26
N GLU A 85 -0.07 4.58 14.96
CA GLU A 85 -1.44 4.13 15.22
C GLU A 85 -1.76 2.83 14.45
N VAL A 86 -1.53 2.80 13.13
CA VAL A 86 -1.75 1.60 12.30
C VAL A 86 -0.92 0.42 12.79
N ARG A 87 0.34 0.64 13.21
CA ARG A 87 1.18 -0.43 13.78
C ARG A 87 0.61 -0.98 15.08
N LYS A 88 0.06 -0.12 15.93
CA LYS A 88 -0.59 -0.53 17.18
C LYS A 88 -1.84 -1.36 16.89
N ASP A 89 -2.71 -0.88 16.02
CA ASP A 89 -3.94 -1.59 15.64
C ASP A 89 -3.63 -2.96 15.02
N LEU A 90 -2.68 -3.01 14.09
CA LEU A 90 -2.25 -4.27 13.48
C LEU A 90 -1.68 -5.25 14.52
N ALA A 91 -0.96 -4.76 15.53
CA ALA A 91 -0.46 -5.61 16.61
C ALA A 91 -1.61 -6.19 17.45
N PHE A 92 -2.67 -5.42 17.71
CA PHE A 92 -3.88 -5.90 18.35
C PHE A 92 -4.60 -6.96 17.51
N ASP A 93 -4.83 -6.67 16.23
CA ASP A 93 -5.52 -7.60 15.31
C ASP A 93 -4.77 -8.93 15.17
N ILE A 94 -3.44 -8.88 15.06
CA ILE A 94 -2.60 -10.09 15.02
C ILE A 94 -2.71 -10.88 16.33
N ALA A 95 -2.71 -10.21 17.47
CA ALA A 95 -2.83 -10.87 18.77
C ALA A 95 -4.20 -11.54 18.92
N ASP A 96 -5.27 -10.89 18.45
CA ASP A 96 -6.62 -11.42 18.50
C ASP A 96 -6.79 -12.61 17.55
N ALA A 97 -6.34 -12.48 16.29
CA ALA A 97 -6.33 -13.57 15.32
C ALA A 97 -5.57 -14.81 15.83
N ARG A 98 -4.46 -14.62 16.57
CA ARG A 98 -3.72 -15.72 17.21
C ARG A 98 -4.54 -16.40 18.30
N LYS A 99 -5.25 -15.64 19.13
CA LYS A 99 -6.16 -16.21 20.16
C LYS A 99 -7.30 -16.99 19.53
N GLU A 100 -7.91 -16.45 18.48
CA GLU A 100 -8.97 -17.16 17.75
C GLU A 100 -8.46 -18.45 17.11
N ALA A 101 -7.27 -18.42 16.49
CA ALA A 101 -6.65 -19.59 15.90
C ALA A 101 -6.37 -20.67 16.95
N ALA A 102 -5.83 -20.30 18.11
CA ALA A 102 -5.62 -21.22 19.23
C ALA A 102 -6.95 -21.84 19.71
N ALA A 103 -7.98 -21.02 19.92
CA ALA A 103 -9.29 -21.51 20.33
C ALA A 103 -9.94 -22.44 19.29
N ARG A 104 -9.72 -22.20 17.98
CA ARG A 104 -10.18 -23.10 16.92
C ARG A 104 -9.41 -24.42 16.92
N ALA A 105 -8.10 -24.40 17.18
CA ALA A 105 -7.29 -25.60 17.31
C ALA A 105 -7.78 -26.46 18.49
N ASP A 106 -7.96 -25.86 19.67
CA ASP A 106 -8.47 -26.56 20.86
C ASP A 106 -9.84 -27.20 20.62
N ARG A 107 -10.75 -26.47 19.94
CA ARG A 107 -12.07 -27.02 19.55
C ARG A 107 -11.94 -28.19 18.59
N THR A 108 -11.02 -28.10 17.64
CA THR A 108 -10.78 -29.17 16.65
C THR A 108 -10.24 -30.41 17.34
N ASP A 109 -9.28 -30.26 18.24
CA ASP A 109 -8.72 -31.36 19.02
C ASP A 109 -9.79 -32.03 19.89
N ALA A 110 -10.65 -31.24 20.54
CA ALA A 110 -11.79 -31.75 21.29
C ALA A 110 -12.78 -32.54 20.42
N GLN A 111 -13.12 -32.03 19.23
CA GLN A 111 -13.99 -32.73 18.27
C GLN A 111 -13.37 -34.04 17.79
N ILE A 112 -12.07 -34.05 17.46
CA ILE A 112 -11.35 -35.27 17.07
C ILE A 112 -11.39 -36.30 18.20
N ALA A 113 -11.19 -35.88 19.45
CA ALA A 113 -11.25 -36.78 20.60
C ALA A 113 -12.66 -37.40 20.79
N LEU A 114 -13.72 -36.59 20.62
CA LEU A 114 -15.09 -37.07 20.68
C LEU A 114 -15.39 -38.08 19.57
N ILE A 115 -15.05 -37.77 18.32
CA ILE A 115 -15.25 -38.66 17.17
C ILE A 115 -14.52 -39.99 17.38
N ARG A 116 -13.28 -39.98 17.89
CA ARG A 116 -12.54 -41.22 18.19
C ARG A 116 -13.23 -42.06 19.26
N LYS A 117 -13.81 -41.42 20.28
CA LYS A 117 -14.56 -42.11 21.34
C LYS A 117 -15.84 -42.74 20.80
N GLU A 118 -16.59 -42.01 19.96
CA GLU A 118 -17.79 -42.52 19.30
C GLU A 118 -17.45 -43.69 18.38
N GLN A 119 -16.44 -43.55 17.51
CA GLN A 119 -15.97 -44.63 16.64
C GLN A 119 -15.54 -45.88 17.42
N ALA A 120 -14.86 -45.72 18.56
CA ALA A 120 -14.49 -46.84 19.41
C ALA A 120 -15.72 -47.55 20.00
N ALA A 121 -16.74 -46.80 20.40
CA ALA A 121 -18.00 -47.36 20.90
C ALA A 121 -18.77 -48.10 19.79
N ASP A 122 -18.85 -47.52 18.59
CA ASP A 122 -19.51 -48.13 17.44
C ASP A 122 -18.83 -49.43 17.01
N ILE A 123 -17.49 -49.47 16.95
CA ILE A 123 -16.73 -50.69 16.66
C ILE A 123 -17.01 -51.78 17.71
N ALA A 124 -17.13 -51.41 18.99
CA ALA A 124 -17.45 -52.36 20.05
C ALA A 124 -18.85 -52.95 19.91
N LEU A 125 -19.84 -52.13 19.55
CA LEU A 125 -21.20 -52.59 19.26
C LEU A 125 -21.23 -53.53 18.04
N VAL A 126 -20.58 -53.16 16.94
CA VAL A 126 -20.49 -54.01 15.74
C VAL A 126 -19.84 -55.37 16.06
N ARG A 127 -18.79 -55.40 16.89
CA ARG A 127 -18.18 -56.67 17.33
C ARG A 127 -19.17 -57.54 18.10
N LYS A 128 -19.91 -56.95 19.04
CA LYS A 128 -20.92 -57.66 19.83
C LYS A 128 -22.05 -58.21 18.95
N ASP A 129 -22.50 -57.43 17.98
CA ASP A 129 -23.53 -57.84 17.02
C ASP A 129 -23.02 -58.98 16.11
N MET A 130 -21.76 -58.92 15.67
CA MET A 130 -21.12 -60.02 14.93
C MET A 130 -21.04 -61.30 15.76
N GLU A 131 -20.60 -61.23 17.01
CA GLU A 131 -20.55 -62.39 17.91
C GLU A 131 -21.94 -63.00 18.13
N ALA A 132 -22.96 -62.17 18.35
CA ALA A 132 -24.34 -62.61 18.50
C ALA A 132 -24.85 -63.33 17.24
N LEU A 133 -24.53 -62.80 16.05
CA LEU A 133 -24.89 -63.40 14.77
C LEU A 133 -24.16 -64.74 14.54
N THR A 134 -22.86 -64.81 14.82
CA THR A 134 -22.07 -66.05 14.72
C THR A 134 -22.61 -67.11 15.67
N ASN A 135 -22.86 -66.76 16.94
CA ASN A 135 -23.43 -67.68 17.92
C ASN A 135 -24.84 -68.16 17.50
N GLY A 136 -25.69 -67.24 17.03
CA GLY A 136 -27.02 -67.56 16.53
C GLY A 136 -26.98 -68.51 15.33
N LEU A 137 -26.05 -68.33 14.40
CA LEU A 137 -25.86 -69.20 13.25
C LEU A 137 -25.37 -70.60 13.67
N LEU A 138 -24.39 -70.65 14.57
CA LEU A 138 -23.83 -71.91 15.08
C LEU A 138 -24.92 -72.74 15.77
N ILE A 139 -25.73 -72.12 16.64
CA ILE A 139 -26.87 -72.77 17.29
C ILE A 139 -27.87 -73.32 16.26
N LYS A 140 -28.21 -72.53 15.23
CA LYS A 140 -29.13 -72.97 14.16
C LYS A 140 -28.56 -74.17 13.40
N LEU A 141 -27.27 -74.14 13.03
CA LEU A 141 -26.61 -75.25 12.35
C LEU A 141 -26.57 -76.52 13.20
N THR A 142 -26.25 -76.42 14.49
CA THR A 142 -26.25 -77.57 15.40
C THR A 142 -27.65 -78.20 15.51
N LYS A 143 -28.71 -77.40 15.58
CA LYS A 143 -30.09 -77.89 15.59
C LYS A 143 -30.43 -78.64 14.30
N VAL A 144 -30.03 -78.11 13.14
CA VAL A 144 -30.26 -78.77 11.84
C VAL A 144 -29.52 -80.11 11.77
N MET A 145 -28.24 -80.15 12.15
CA MET A 145 -27.44 -81.39 12.14
C MET A 145 -28.03 -82.46 13.05
N LEU A 146 -28.44 -82.09 14.27
CA LEU A 146 -29.05 -83.03 15.21
C LEU A 146 -30.38 -83.59 14.65
N GLY A 147 -31.19 -82.74 14.02
CA GLY A 147 -32.42 -83.16 13.34
C GLY A 147 -32.16 -84.15 12.19
N CYS A 148 -31.17 -83.87 11.33
CA CYS A 148 -30.79 -84.77 10.25
C CYS A 148 -30.27 -86.12 10.75
N VAL A 149 -29.40 -86.13 11.77
CA VAL A 149 -28.87 -87.38 12.37
C VAL A 149 -29.98 -88.18 13.05
N GLY A 150 -30.89 -87.52 13.76
CA GLY A 150 -32.06 -88.15 14.37
C GLY A 150 -32.93 -88.85 13.32
N LEU A 151 -33.26 -88.16 12.22
CA LEU A 151 -34.01 -88.75 11.11
C LEU A 151 -33.27 -89.95 10.48
N ALA A 152 -31.97 -89.83 10.23
CA ALA A 152 -31.18 -90.94 9.70
C ALA A 152 -31.19 -92.16 10.63
N SER A 153 -31.04 -91.96 11.95
CA SER A 153 -31.06 -93.05 12.93
C SER A 153 -32.41 -93.76 13.01
N ALA A 154 -33.51 -93.02 12.91
CA ALA A 154 -34.86 -93.60 12.86
C ALA A 154 -35.05 -94.46 11.60
N ILE A 155 -34.57 -93.99 10.44
CA ILE A 155 -34.63 -94.74 9.18
C ILE A 155 -33.84 -96.05 9.27
N VAL A 156 -32.60 -96.01 9.80
CA VAL A 156 -31.78 -97.22 10.00
C VAL A 156 -32.46 -98.21 10.95
N THR A 157 -33.05 -97.72 12.04
CA THR A 157 -33.73 -98.58 13.02
C THR A 157 -34.95 -99.28 12.42
N ILE A 158 -35.72 -98.57 11.58
CA ILE A 158 -36.85 -99.16 10.85
C ILE A 158 -36.34 -100.20 9.85
N ALA A 159 -35.29 -99.90 9.08
CA ALA A 159 -34.72 -100.81 8.10
C ALA A 159 -34.22 -102.13 8.73
N VAL A 160 -33.56 -102.07 9.90
CA VAL A 160 -33.09 -103.26 10.63
C VAL A 160 -34.24 -104.11 11.17
N LYS A 161 -35.39 -103.52 11.52
CA LYS A 161 -36.57 -104.29 11.99
C LYS A 161 -37.32 -105.02 10.89
N PHE A 162 -37.11 -104.65 9.62
CA PHE A 162 -37.79 -105.24 8.46
C PHE A 162 -36.91 -106.24 7.69
N PHE A 163 -35.66 -106.46 8.12
CA PHE A 163 -34.75 -107.51 7.64
C PHE A 163 -34.65 -108.63 8.68
#